data_AF-A0A418WA84-F1
#
_entry.id   AF-A0A418WA84-F1
#
_cell.length_a   1.000
_cell.length_b   1.000
_cell.length_c   1.000
_cell.angle_alpha   90.00
_cell.angle_beta   90.00
_cell.angle_gamma   90.00
#
_symmetry.space_group_name_H-M   'P 1'
#
loop_
_entity.id
_entity.type
_entity.pdbx_description
1 polymer ?
#
loop_
_entity_poly.entity_id
_entity_poly.type
_entity_poly.pdbx_seq_one_letter_code
_entity_poly.pdbx_strand_id
1 'polypeptide(L)'
;MRRRRSCGPGRKPNLARFWPPPWGAACCAGPKPEIRGGDEIMTMSDTGGVRAGGGLREAAATAGVVLLPLGLLALRLGVGLVFWKSASTRFDGFGLSDSAISLFAEIYKVPLLPPEIAAYLGTAAEATGAWLLFLGLFTRFGAVILLGVTMMIQLVVPFTGDGIAFNAVEFCLWGGALLVLLVQGGGTLSADRLLSFVFGRH
;
A
#
# COMPACT_ATOMS: atom_id res chain seq x y z
N MET A 1 11.55 70.90 6.85
CA MET A 1 12.90 70.29 6.91
C MET A 1 12.88 69.07 7.85
N ARG A 2 12.88 67.84 7.33
CA ARG A 2 13.01 66.61 8.14
C ARG A 2 14.16 65.78 7.56
N ARG A 3 15.22 65.58 8.36
CA ARG A 3 16.44 64.86 8.00
C ARG A 3 16.13 63.39 7.64
N ARG A 4 16.57 62.94 6.47
CA ARG A 4 16.67 61.51 6.10
C ARG A 4 17.72 60.85 7.00
N ARG A 5 17.41 59.71 7.64
CA ARG A 5 18.43 58.80 8.18
C ARG A 5 18.57 57.62 7.21
N SER A 6 19.79 57.44 6.72
CA SER A 6 20.23 56.40 5.79
C SER A 6 20.40 55.05 6.50
N CYS A 7 20.08 53.96 5.78
CA CYS A 7 20.31 52.57 6.21
C CYS A 7 21.81 52.24 6.35
N GLY A 8 22.17 51.46 7.36
CA GLY A 8 23.44 50.74 7.44
C GLY A 8 23.26 49.26 7.07
N PRO A 9 24.27 48.56 6.51
CA PRO A 9 24.16 47.17 6.09
C PRO A 9 24.52 46.23 7.25
N GLY A 10 23.59 45.37 7.69
CA GLY A 10 23.79 44.46 8.81
C GLY A 10 23.28 43.05 8.54
N ARG A 11 24.20 42.18 8.09
CA ARG A 11 24.23 40.69 8.10
C ARG A 11 22.93 39.90 7.86
N LYS A 12 22.91 39.17 6.74
CA LYS A 12 22.01 38.02 6.54
C LYS A 12 22.65 36.75 7.14
N PRO A 13 21.96 35.97 8.00
CA PRO A 13 22.40 34.62 8.31
C PRO A 13 22.13 33.69 7.12
N ASN A 14 23.13 32.88 6.79
CA ASN A 14 23.12 31.86 5.73
C ASN A 14 22.02 30.82 5.95
N LEU A 15 20.94 30.89 5.18
CA LEU A 15 19.94 29.83 5.01
C LEU A 15 20.10 29.23 3.61
N ALA A 16 21.15 28.43 3.45
CA ALA A 16 21.38 27.64 2.24
C ALA A 16 22.04 26.31 2.64
N ARG A 17 21.29 25.44 3.32
CA ARG A 17 21.57 24.01 3.34
C ARG A 17 20.32 23.28 3.79
N PHE A 18 19.90 22.34 2.95
CA PHE A 18 18.93 21.30 3.19
C PHE A 18 17.43 21.68 3.15
N TRP A 19 16.82 21.23 2.06
CA TRP A 19 15.45 20.72 1.96
C TRP A 19 14.34 21.68 1.44
N PRO A 20 13.57 21.27 0.41
CA PRO A 20 12.44 22.06 -0.08
C PRO A 20 11.15 21.69 0.67
N PRO A 21 10.24 22.66 0.88
CA PRO A 21 8.81 22.37 0.83
C PRO A 21 8.17 23.04 -0.39
N PRO A 22 7.19 22.37 -1.00
CA PRO A 22 6.45 22.85 -2.15
C PRO A 22 5.33 23.79 -1.70
N TRP A 23 5.00 24.75 -2.58
CA TRP A 23 3.81 25.60 -2.55
C TRP A 23 3.82 26.76 -1.53
N GLY A 24 3.72 28.01 -2.04
CA GLY A 24 2.99 29.07 -1.34
C GLY A 24 3.77 30.28 -0.79
N ALA A 25 4.81 30.79 -1.44
CA ALA A 25 5.39 32.10 -1.09
C ALA A 25 5.60 33.00 -2.32
N ALA A 26 4.50 33.29 -3.02
CA ALA A 26 4.45 34.35 -4.03
C ALA A 26 3.19 35.22 -3.79
N CYS A 27 3.12 35.85 -2.62
CA CYS A 27 2.18 36.92 -2.32
C CYS A 27 2.89 37.91 -1.41
N CYS A 28 3.55 38.91 -2.00
CA CYS A 28 3.77 40.25 -1.45
C CYS A 28 4.63 41.07 -2.43
N ALA A 29 4.09 41.34 -3.62
CA ALA A 29 4.58 42.40 -4.49
C ALA A 29 3.37 43.17 -5.01
N GLY A 30 2.71 43.90 -4.11
CA GLY A 30 1.68 44.86 -4.51
C GLY A 30 2.33 46.12 -5.10
N PRO A 31 1.88 46.63 -6.26
CA PRO A 31 2.29 47.92 -6.77
C PRO A 31 1.77 49.05 -5.86
N LYS A 32 2.60 50.07 -5.62
CA LYS A 32 2.20 51.29 -4.90
C LYS A 32 1.26 52.12 -5.77
N PRO A 33 0.18 52.71 -5.24
CA PRO A 33 -0.68 53.59 -6.02
C PRO A 33 0.01 54.93 -6.29
N GLU A 34 0.25 55.21 -7.56
CA GLU A 34 0.57 56.53 -8.10
C GLU A 34 -0.74 57.29 -8.27
N ILE A 35 -0.91 58.43 -7.60
CA ILE A 35 -2.13 59.25 -7.71
C ILE A 35 -1.99 60.16 -8.94
N ARG A 36 -2.78 59.92 -9.99
CA ARG A 36 -2.99 60.89 -11.07
C ARG A 36 -4.46 60.84 -11.49
N GLY A 37 -5.11 61.98 -11.39
CA GLY A 37 -6.57 62.11 -11.52
C GLY A 37 -7.12 62.02 -12.93
N GLY A 38 -8.44 62.14 -13.00
CA GLY A 38 -9.21 62.28 -14.23
C GLY A 38 -9.91 61.00 -14.64
N ASP A 39 -11.20 60.95 -14.30
CA ASP A 39 -12.29 60.34 -15.06
C ASP A 39 -12.31 58.81 -15.29
N GLU A 40 -13.55 58.31 -15.42
CA GLU A 40 -13.94 56.98 -15.91
C GLU A 40 -14.14 55.80 -14.92
N ILE A 41 -15.43 55.48 -14.82
CA ILE A 41 -16.04 54.14 -14.78
C ILE A 41 -16.20 53.48 -13.39
N MET A 42 -17.41 53.67 -12.89
CA MET A 42 -18.15 52.74 -12.04
C MET A 42 -17.97 51.28 -12.52
N THR A 43 -17.07 50.54 -11.88
CA THR A 43 -17.01 49.07 -11.99
C THR A 43 -17.25 48.46 -10.61
N MET A 44 -18.50 48.04 -10.45
CA MET A 44 -18.96 46.83 -9.76
C MET A 44 -18.06 46.23 -8.67
N SER A 45 -18.64 46.21 -7.46
CA SER A 45 -18.61 45.05 -6.58
C SER A 45 -18.63 43.73 -7.36
N ASP A 46 -17.67 42.85 -7.09
CA ASP A 46 -18.00 41.48 -6.70
C ASP A 46 -16.82 40.81 -5.98
N THR A 47 -16.86 40.81 -4.64
CA THR A 47 -16.07 39.89 -3.81
C THR A 47 -16.72 38.50 -3.85
N GLY A 48 -16.66 37.86 -5.01
CA GLY A 48 -17.14 36.50 -5.26
C GLY A 48 -16.02 35.47 -5.28
N GLY A 49 -15.17 35.42 -4.24
CA GLY A 49 -14.14 34.40 -4.09
C GLY A 49 -14.75 33.04 -3.72
N VAL A 50 -15.24 32.30 -4.71
CA VAL A 50 -15.84 30.97 -4.55
C VAL A 50 -14.86 30.01 -3.85
N ARG A 51 -15.21 29.56 -2.63
CA ARG A 51 -14.60 28.42 -1.91
C ARG A 51 -14.92 27.08 -2.62
N ALA A 52 -14.49 26.90 -3.86
CA ALA A 52 -14.78 25.68 -4.63
C ALA A 52 -13.89 24.48 -4.24
N GLY A 53 -12.82 24.68 -3.45
CA GLY A 53 -11.82 23.65 -3.16
C GLY A 53 -12.04 22.81 -1.89
N GLY A 54 -13.03 23.15 -1.05
CA GLY A 54 -13.28 22.45 0.22
C GLY A 54 -13.99 21.11 0.02
N GLY A 55 -15.08 21.12 -0.75
CA GLY A 55 -15.95 19.94 -0.93
C GLY A 55 -15.27 18.75 -1.60
N LEU A 56 -14.36 18.98 -2.56
CA LEU A 56 -13.61 17.90 -3.23
C LEU A 56 -12.60 17.23 -2.28
N ARG A 57 -11.98 18.00 -1.37
CA ARG A 57 -11.03 17.46 -0.39
C ARG A 57 -11.73 16.75 0.75
N GLU A 58 -12.91 17.23 1.16
CA GLU A 58 -13.77 16.59 2.16
C GLU A 58 -14.46 15.34 1.62
N ALA A 59 -14.89 15.34 0.36
CA ALA A 59 -15.40 14.16 -0.34
C ALA A 59 -14.30 13.11 -0.56
N ALA A 60 -13.09 13.53 -0.91
CA ALA A 60 -11.95 12.61 -1.01
C ALA A 60 -11.54 12.04 0.36
N ALA A 61 -11.61 12.84 1.42
CA ALA A 61 -11.31 12.40 2.77
C ALA A 61 -12.35 11.38 3.28
N THR A 62 -13.64 11.62 3.05
CA THR A 62 -14.72 10.70 3.44
C THR A 62 -14.73 9.42 2.59
N ALA A 63 -14.48 9.54 1.29
CA ALA A 63 -14.28 8.39 0.41
C ALA A 63 -13.08 7.53 0.87
N GLY A 64 -11.97 8.14 1.29
CA GLY A 64 -10.83 7.42 1.83
C GLY A 64 -11.14 6.60 3.09
N VAL A 65 -12.05 7.05 3.96
CA VAL A 65 -12.43 6.33 5.18
C VAL A 65 -13.22 5.05 4.86
N VAL A 66 -13.98 5.02 3.77
CA VAL A 66 -14.84 3.88 3.39
C VAL A 66 -14.18 2.99 2.33
N LEU A 67 -13.53 3.58 1.33
CA LEU A 67 -12.94 2.86 0.21
C LEU A 67 -11.68 2.11 0.59
N LEU A 68 -10.88 2.63 1.53
CA LEU A 68 -9.65 1.98 1.98
C LEU A 68 -9.90 0.65 2.72
N PRO A 69 -10.83 0.55 3.70
CA PRO A 69 -11.10 -0.73 4.35
C PRO A 69 -11.80 -1.73 3.42
N LEU A 70 -12.66 -1.26 2.49
CA LEU A 70 -13.24 -2.11 1.44
C LEU A 70 -12.17 -2.63 0.48
N GLY A 71 -11.22 -1.78 0.06
CA GLY A 71 -10.11 -2.17 -0.80
C GLY A 71 -9.21 -3.22 -0.12
N LEU A 72 -8.89 -3.04 1.16
CA LEU A 72 -8.15 -4.01 1.94
C LEU A 72 -8.89 -5.34 2.14
N LEU A 73 -10.22 -5.30 2.25
CA LEU A 73 -11.04 -6.51 2.31
C LEU A 73 -11.02 -7.24 0.96
N ALA A 74 -11.26 -6.52 -0.13
CA ALA A 74 -11.24 -7.07 -1.49
C ALA A 74 -9.87 -7.67 -1.83
N LEU A 75 -8.78 -7.04 -1.40
CA LEU A 75 -7.43 -7.52 -1.65
C LEU A 75 -7.11 -8.78 -0.83
N ARG A 76 -7.62 -8.90 0.40
CA ARG A 76 -7.55 -10.14 1.19
C ARG A 76 -8.31 -11.28 0.55
N LEU A 77 -9.57 -11.04 0.18
CA LEU A 77 -10.41 -12.06 -0.41
C LEU A 77 -9.89 -12.46 -1.79
N GLY A 78 -9.50 -11.50 -2.63
CA GLY A 78 -8.99 -11.75 -3.97
C GLY A 78 -7.71 -12.58 -3.94
N VAL A 79 -6.70 -12.15 -3.19
CA VAL A 79 -5.43 -12.90 -3.07
C VAL A 79 -5.66 -14.23 -2.35
N GLY A 80 -6.40 -14.23 -1.25
CA GLY A 80 -6.74 -15.46 -0.51
C GLY A 80 -7.45 -16.50 -1.38
N LEU A 81 -8.37 -16.09 -2.26
CA LEU A 81 -9.07 -16.99 -3.18
C LEU A 81 -8.15 -17.62 -4.22
N VAL A 82 -7.18 -16.86 -4.74
CA VAL A 82 -6.21 -17.38 -5.71
C VAL A 82 -5.39 -18.51 -5.08
N PHE A 83 -4.81 -18.26 -3.89
CA PHE A 83 -4.02 -19.25 -3.17
C PHE A 83 -4.86 -20.42 -2.65
N TRP A 84 -6.08 -20.16 -2.17
CA TRP A 84 -6.99 -21.22 -1.75
C TRP A 84 -7.34 -22.15 -2.91
N LYS A 85 -7.66 -21.57 -4.09
CA LYS A 85 -7.98 -22.36 -5.28
C LYS A 85 -6.79 -23.22 -5.70
N SER A 86 -5.58 -22.66 -5.68
CA SER A 86 -4.34 -23.40 -5.97
C SER A 86 -4.07 -24.53 -4.95
N ALA A 87 -4.25 -24.28 -3.66
CA ALA A 87 -4.09 -25.32 -2.64
C ALA A 87 -5.18 -26.41 -2.75
N SER A 88 -6.42 -26.02 -3.06
CA SER A 88 -7.57 -26.93 -3.13
C SER A 88 -7.41 -28.03 -4.19
N THR A 89 -6.66 -27.77 -5.27
CA THR A 89 -6.42 -28.76 -6.32
C THR A 89 -5.37 -29.82 -5.94
N ARG A 90 -4.68 -29.64 -4.81
CA ARG A 90 -3.65 -30.58 -4.31
C ARG A 90 -4.19 -31.51 -3.23
N PHE A 91 -5.40 -31.26 -2.73
CA PHE A 91 -6.05 -32.12 -1.76
C PHE A 91 -6.81 -33.24 -2.46
N ASP A 92 -6.65 -34.46 -1.94
CA ASP A 92 -7.45 -35.63 -2.30
C ASP A 92 -8.09 -36.20 -1.03
N GLY A 93 -9.38 -35.95 -0.84
CA GLY A 93 -10.09 -36.25 0.40
C GLY A 93 -9.49 -35.52 1.61
N PHE A 94 -8.98 -36.29 2.58
CA PHE A 94 -8.30 -35.76 3.78
C PHE A 94 -6.77 -35.67 3.63
N GLY A 95 -6.23 -36.14 2.50
CA GLY A 95 -4.79 -36.21 2.22
C GLY A 95 -4.34 -35.33 1.05
N LEU A 96 -3.07 -35.47 0.69
CA LEU A 96 -2.50 -34.85 -0.50
C LEU A 96 -2.57 -35.81 -1.68
N SER A 97 -2.84 -35.31 -2.89
CA SER A 97 -2.86 -36.15 -4.09
C SER A 97 -1.46 -36.63 -4.48
N ASP A 98 -1.36 -37.82 -5.06
CA ASP A 98 -0.09 -38.33 -5.60
C ASP A 98 0.49 -37.40 -6.69
N SER A 99 -0.39 -36.72 -7.44
CA SER A 99 -0.02 -35.71 -8.42
C SER A 99 0.62 -34.46 -7.82
N ALA A 100 0.28 -34.10 -6.58
CA ALA A 100 0.94 -32.99 -5.89
C ALA A 100 2.36 -33.39 -5.50
N ILE A 101 2.56 -34.62 -5.02
CA ILE A 101 3.89 -35.13 -4.64
C ILE A 101 4.79 -35.22 -5.87
N SER A 102 4.29 -35.73 -7.00
CA SER A 102 5.07 -35.78 -8.24
C SER A 102 5.45 -34.38 -8.75
N LEU A 103 4.58 -33.38 -8.59
CA LEU A 103 4.91 -31.98 -8.93
C LEU A 103 6.12 -31.46 -8.14
N PHE A 104 6.18 -31.78 -6.84
CA PHE A 104 7.30 -31.37 -6.00
C PHE A 104 8.59 -32.15 -6.29
N ALA A 105 8.48 -33.39 -6.74
CA ALA A 105 9.61 -34.22 -7.13
C ALA A 105 10.20 -33.84 -8.50
N GLU A 106 9.35 -33.52 -9.48
CA GLU A 106 9.76 -33.33 -10.87
C GLU A 106 9.95 -31.86 -11.25
N ILE A 107 9.09 -30.96 -10.74
CA ILE A 107 9.07 -29.55 -11.15
C ILE A 107 9.69 -28.64 -10.10
N TYR A 108 9.29 -28.76 -8.83
CA TYR A 108 9.80 -27.86 -7.79
C TYR A 108 11.20 -28.23 -7.29
N LYS A 109 11.57 -29.51 -7.31
CA LYS A 109 12.88 -30.05 -6.90
C LYS A 109 13.52 -29.30 -5.72
N VAL A 110 12.84 -29.27 -4.57
CA VAL A 110 13.29 -28.52 -3.40
C VAL A 110 14.60 -29.13 -2.85
N PRO A 111 15.71 -28.36 -2.75
CA PRO A 111 17.03 -28.93 -2.45
C PRO A 111 17.23 -29.33 -0.99
N LEU A 112 16.39 -28.83 -0.08
CA LEU A 112 16.58 -28.97 1.38
C LEU A 112 15.72 -30.07 2.01
N LEU A 113 14.59 -30.44 1.39
CA LEU A 113 13.59 -31.32 1.99
C LEU A 113 13.19 -32.44 1.03
N PRO A 114 12.83 -33.63 1.55
CA PRO A 114 12.17 -34.67 0.78
C PRO A 114 10.89 -34.14 0.12
N PRO A 115 10.57 -34.57 -1.11
CA PRO A 115 9.45 -34.04 -1.88
C PRO A 115 8.10 -34.28 -1.19
N GLU A 116 7.93 -35.37 -0.43
CA GLU A 116 6.67 -35.57 0.30
C GLU A 116 6.47 -34.49 1.36
N ILE A 117 7.47 -34.27 2.21
CA ILE A 117 7.40 -33.27 3.29
C ILE A 117 7.26 -31.86 2.70
N ALA A 118 8.00 -31.56 1.63
CA ALA A 118 7.90 -30.28 0.94
C ALA A 118 6.49 -30.03 0.37
N ALA A 119 5.86 -31.06 -0.21
CA ALA A 119 4.51 -30.95 -0.75
C ALA A 119 3.46 -30.71 0.34
N TYR A 120 3.56 -31.43 1.47
CA TYR A 120 2.69 -31.20 2.63
C TYR A 120 2.88 -29.82 3.22
N LEU A 121 4.13 -29.40 3.50
CA LEU A 121 4.41 -28.09 4.09
C LEU A 121 4.00 -26.95 3.17
N GLY A 122 4.32 -27.03 1.87
CA GLY A 122 3.96 -26.02 0.89
C GLY A 122 2.45 -25.85 0.77
N THR A 123 1.72 -26.97 0.63
CA THR A 123 0.26 -26.94 0.49
C THR A 123 -0.43 -26.51 1.78
N ALA A 124 0.04 -26.99 2.94
CA ALA A 124 -0.50 -26.60 4.24
C ALA A 124 -0.25 -25.11 4.53
N ALA A 125 0.95 -24.59 4.21
CA ALA A 125 1.27 -23.18 4.36
C ALA A 125 0.39 -22.30 3.46
N GLU A 126 0.22 -22.69 2.20
CA GLU A 126 -0.64 -22.00 1.23
C GLU A 126 -2.11 -21.97 1.67
N ALA A 127 -2.65 -23.12 2.07
CA ALA A 127 -4.02 -23.24 2.57
C ALA A 127 -4.22 -22.43 3.86
N THR A 128 -3.33 -22.59 4.83
CA THR A 128 -3.42 -21.89 6.13
C THR A 128 -3.31 -20.39 5.95
N GLY A 129 -2.36 -19.92 5.13
CA GLY A 129 -2.21 -18.50 4.80
C GLY A 129 -3.47 -17.91 4.16
N ALA A 130 -4.10 -18.64 3.24
CA ALA A 130 -5.36 -18.21 2.62
C ALA A 130 -6.51 -18.10 3.64
N TRP A 131 -6.67 -19.09 4.52
CA TRP A 131 -7.68 -19.05 5.59
C TRP A 131 -7.45 -17.90 6.57
N LEU A 132 -6.20 -17.62 6.95
CA LEU A 132 -5.87 -16.47 7.80
C LEU A 132 -6.26 -15.14 7.13
N LEU A 133 -6.05 -15.03 5.82
CA LEU A 133 -6.49 -13.84 5.07
C LEU A 133 -8.02 -13.71 5.03
N PHE A 134 -8.75 -14.82 4.82
CA PHE A 134 -10.22 -14.83 4.81
C PHE A 134 -10.83 -14.45 6.15
N LEU A 135 -10.35 -15.06 7.23
CA LEU A 135 -10.80 -14.77 8.59
C LEU A 135 -10.36 -13.36 9.02
N GLY A 136 -9.38 -12.79 8.33
CA GLY A 136 -8.80 -11.52 8.70
C GLY A 136 -8.18 -11.57 10.08
N LEU A 137 -7.62 -12.71 10.48
CA LEU A 137 -6.99 -12.97 11.77
C LEU A 137 -5.48 -13.09 11.56
N PHE A 138 -4.68 -12.34 12.32
CA PHE A 138 -3.26 -12.13 12.10
C PHE A 138 -2.92 -11.94 10.61
N THR A 139 -3.59 -10.99 9.95
CA THR A 139 -3.44 -10.81 8.49
C THR A 139 -1.99 -10.61 8.05
N ARG A 140 -1.15 -10.02 8.91
CA ARG A 140 0.29 -9.90 8.69
C ARG A 140 0.99 -11.25 8.64
N PHE A 141 0.62 -12.17 9.54
CA PHE A 141 1.19 -13.52 9.57
C PHE A 141 0.75 -14.33 8.36
N GLY A 142 -0.54 -14.29 8.00
CA GLY A 142 -1.05 -14.90 6.77
C GLY A 142 -0.35 -14.35 5.52
N ALA A 143 -0.14 -13.03 5.46
CA ALA A 143 0.60 -12.40 4.36
C ALA A 143 2.06 -12.85 4.29
N VAL A 144 2.76 -12.95 5.43
CA VAL A 144 4.15 -13.44 5.48
C VAL A 144 4.25 -14.89 5.03
N ILE A 145 3.34 -15.76 5.45
CA ILE A 145 3.33 -17.17 5.01
C ILE A 145 3.20 -17.25 3.49
N LEU A 146 2.19 -16.58 2.92
CA LEU A 146 1.94 -16.63 1.47
C LEU A 146 3.08 -15.98 0.68
N LEU A 147 3.66 -14.90 1.18
CA LEU A 147 4.82 -14.25 0.55
C LEU A 147 6.03 -15.16 0.62
N GLY A 148 6.24 -15.88 1.72
CA GLY A 148 7.28 -16.89 1.88
C GLY A 148 7.15 -18.03 0.88
N VAL A 149 5.96 -18.62 0.72
CA VAL A 149 5.70 -19.67 -0.28
C VAL A 149 5.90 -19.13 -1.70
N THR A 150 5.40 -17.93 -1.99
CA THR A 150 5.58 -17.28 -3.30
C THR A 150 7.06 -17.05 -3.60
N MET A 151 7.83 -16.52 -2.64
CA MET A 151 9.27 -16.32 -2.82
C MET A 151 10.00 -17.65 -2.98
N MET A 152 9.67 -18.66 -2.17
CA MET A 152 10.29 -19.98 -2.27
C MET A 152 10.12 -20.54 -3.68
N ILE A 153 8.90 -20.54 -4.22
CA ILE A 153 8.63 -21.07 -5.57
C ILE A 153 9.42 -20.27 -6.62
N GLN A 154 9.38 -18.94 -6.55
CA GLN A 154 10.06 -18.11 -7.55
C GLN A 154 11.58 -18.12 -7.44
N LEU A 155 12.15 -18.47 -6.29
CA LEU A 155 13.60 -18.56 -6.09
C LEU A 155 14.14 -19.98 -6.23
N VAL A 156 13.29 -21.01 -6.19
CA VAL A 156 13.72 -22.40 -6.34
C VAL A 156 13.52 -22.86 -7.79
N VAL A 157 12.31 -22.69 -8.35
CA VAL A 157 11.96 -23.25 -9.66
C VAL A 157 12.88 -22.78 -10.78
N PRO A 158 13.19 -21.48 -10.94
CA PRO A 158 14.03 -21.02 -12.05
C PRO A 158 15.48 -21.50 -12.00
N PHE A 159 15.97 -21.92 -10.83
CA PHE A 159 17.34 -22.41 -10.65
C PHE A 159 17.47 -23.91 -10.90
N THR A 160 16.36 -24.61 -11.15
CA THR A 160 16.33 -26.06 -11.37
C THR A 160 16.85 -26.48 -12.75
N GLY A 161 16.99 -25.53 -13.69
CA GLY A 161 17.53 -25.78 -15.03
C GLY A 161 16.53 -26.35 -16.04
N ASP A 162 15.26 -26.55 -15.64
CA ASP A 162 14.20 -27.12 -16.49
C ASP A 162 13.59 -26.10 -17.50
N GLY A 163 14.23 -24.94 -17.70
CA GLY A 163 13.81 -23.91 -18.65
C GLY A 163 12.62 -23.04 -18.20
N ILE A 164 12.14 -23.20 -16.97
CA ILE A 164 11.07 -22.38 -16.39
C ILE A 164 11.68 -21.05 -15.92
N ALA A 165 11.31 -19.94 -16.56
CA ALA A 165 11.80 -18.62 -16.20
C ALA A 165 11.07 -18.04 -14.97
N PHE A 166 11.73 -17.13 -14.26
CA PHE A 166 11.12 -16.33 -13.19
C PHE A 166 9.91 -15.54 -13.72
N ASN A 167 8.72 -15.83 -13.20
CA ASN A 167 7.51 -15.10 -13.56
C ASN A 167 7.39 -13.83 -12.70
N ALA A 168 7.94 -12.72 -13.21
CA ALA A 168 7.92 -11.43 -12.54
C ALA A 168 6.51 -10.84 -12.41
N VAL A 169 5.61 -11.14 -13.34
CA VAL A 169 4.26 -10.55 -13.36
C VAL A 169 3.43 -11.08 -12.19
N GLU A 170 3.41 -12.40 -12.00
CA GLU A 170 2.69 -13.03 -10.88
C GLU A 170 3.29 -12.65 -9.54
N PHE A 171 4.63 -12.62 -9.45
CA PHE A 171 5.32 -12.19 -8.24
C PHE A 171 4.97 -10.74 -7.86
N CYS A 172 4.98 -9.81 -8.83
CA CYS A 172 4.61 -8.43 -8.57
C CYS A 172 3.12 -8.27 -8.23
N LEU A 173 2.25 -9.01 -8.91
CA LEU A 173 0.80 -8.93 -8.70
C LEU A 173 0.41 -9.43 -7.32
N TRP A 174 0.80 -10.66 -6.98
CA TRP A 174 0.43 -11.28 -5.70
C TRP A 174 1.34 -10.85 -4.58
N GLY A 175 2.66 -10.83 -4.81
CA GLY A 175 3.64 -10.37 -3.83
C GLY A 175 3.47 -8.90 -3.47
N GLY A 176 3.17 -8.03 -4.45
CA GLY A 176 2.85 -6.62 -4.19
C GLY A 176 1.58 -6.46 -3.37
N ALA A 177 0.52 -7.21 -3.69
CA ALA A 177 -0.71 -7.23 -2.92
C ALA A 177 -0.47 -7.71 -1.47
N LEU A 178 0.28 -8.80 -1.30
CA LEU A 178 0.66 -9.31 0.02
C LEU A 178 1.52 -8.31 0.80
N LEU A 179 2.43 -7.59 0.14
CA LEU A 179 3.24 -6.53 0.75
C LEU A 179 2.36 -5.38 1.27
N VAL A 180 1.33 -4.99 0.50
CA VAL A 180 0.35 -4.00 0.94
C VAL A 180 -0.38 -4.47 2.20
N LEU A 181 -0.81 -5.74 2.26
CA LEU A 181 -1.43 -6.33 3.46
C LEU A 181 -0.48 -6.42 4.64
N LEU A 182 0.81 -6.66 4.39
CA LEU A 182 1.84 -6.73 5.42
C LEU A 182 2.07 -5.35 6.05
N VAL A 183 2.16 -4.30 5.22
CA VAL A 183 2.37 -2.91 5.68
C VAL A 183 1.11 -2.34 6.33
N GLN A 184 -0.05 -2.41 5.65
CA GLN A 184 -1.31 -1.80 6.14
C GLN A 184 -2.00 -2.66 7.20
N GLY A 185 -1.69 -3.96 7.30
CA GLY A 185 -2.37 -4.89 8.19
C GLY A 185 -3.81 -5.20 7.74
N GLY A 186 -4.62 -5.72 8.66
CA GLY A 186 -5.99 -6.17 8.40
C GLY A 186 -7.02 -5.03 8.29
N GLY A 187 -6.62 -3.77 8.39
CA GLY A 187 -7.54 -2.63 8.38
C GLY A 187 -8.57 -2.65 9.53
N THR A 188 -9.56 -1.76 9.46
CA THR A 188 -10.61 -1.60 10.48
C THR A 188 -11.65 -2.73 10.50
N LEU A 189 -11.81 -3.45 9.38
CA LEU A 189 -12.76 -4.56 9.18
C LEU A 189 -12.15 -5.95 9.42
N SER A 190 -10.97 -6.04 10.05
CA SER A 190 -10.34 -7.33 10.38
C SER A 190 -10.76 -7.83 11.76
N ALA A 191 -10.86 -9.16 11.89
CA ALA A 191 -11.12 -9.83 13.15
C ALA A 191 -10.04 -9.52 14.22
N ASP A 192 -8.80 -9.19 13.82
CA ASP A 192 -7.75 -8.71 14.74
C ASP A 192 -8.20 -7.49 15.55
N ARG A 193 -8.97 -6.58 14.95
CA ARG A 193 -9.46 -5.38 15.65
C ARG A 193 -10.61 -5.71 16.59
N LEU A 194 -11.48 -6.65 16.21
CA LEU A 194 -12.53 -7.14 17.11
C LEU A 194 -11.90 -7.82 18.33
N LEU A 195 -10.86 -8.64 18.13
CA LEU A 195 -10.13 -9.29 19.22
C LEU A 195 -9.41 -8.27 20.12
N SER A 196 -8.80 -7.21 19.58
CA SER A 196 -8.14 -6.20 20.41
C SER A 196 -9.13 -5.38 21.26
N PHE A 197 -10.34 -5.14 20.75
CA PHE A 197 -11.41 -4.53 21.55
C PHE A 197 -11.96 -5.46 22.64
N VAL A 198 -12.01 -6.77 22.38
CA VAL A 198 -12.55 -7.76 23.34
C VAL A 198 -11.51 -8.12 24.41
N PHE A 199 -10.24 -8.30 24.04
CA PHE A 199 -9.17 -8.68 24.98
C PHE A 199 -8.47 -7.50 25.67
N GLY A 200 -8.57 -6.27 25.15
CA GLY A 200 -7.96 -5.08 25.77
C GLY A 200 -8.75 -4.49 26.95
N ARG A 201 -9.71 -5.23 27.51
CA ARG A 201 -10.66 -4.74 28.52
C ARG A 201 -10.50 -5.36 29.91
N HIS A 202 -9.40 -6.06 30.17
CA HIS A 202 -9.04 -6.64 31.46
C HIS A 202 -7.72 -6.09 31.99
#